data_AF-A0A2V5TPJ6-F1
#
_entry.id   AF-A0A2V5TPJ6-F1
#
_cell.length_a   1.000
_cell.length_b   1.000
_cell.length_c   1.000
_cell.angle_alpha   90.00
_cell.angle_beta   90.00
_cell.angle_gamma   90.00
#
_symmetry.space_group_name_H-M   'P 1'
#
loop_
_entity.id
_entity.type
_entity.pdbx_description
1 polymer ?
#
loop_
_entity_poly.entity_id
_entity_poly.type
_entity_poly.pdbx_seq_one_letter_code
_entity_poly.pdbx_strand_id
1 'polypeptide(L)'
;HIEVNYEWANGVRGFMAQRQIAGCHSETKDYITGTKGIGWLGSRRGAEFTGEKTWHYEGPETESQMFGSMYRNEHVTFLRSIRDGKPINDSEHMCNTTLVAIMGRMAAYTGQEITWEQAMHSHERLVPEKLDWNMALDVPPLAMPGITKFV
;
A
#
# COMPACT_ATOMS: atom_id res chain seq x y z
N HIS A 1 -0.22 14.39 -3.62
CA HIS A 1 -1.33 13.94 -2.76
C HIS A 1 -2.24 13.10 -3.63
N ILE A 2 -2.60 11.90 -3.17
CA ILE A 2 -3.46 10.96 -3.91
C ILE A 2 -4.46 10.40 -2.91
N GLU A 3 -5.72 10.29 -3.33
CA GLU A 3 -6.76 9.54 -2.65
C GLU A 3 -7.39 8.58 -3.66
N VAL A 4 -7.53 7.31 -3.28
CA VAL A 4 -8.11 6.26 -4.11
C VAL A 4 -9.02 5.36 -3.29
N ASN A 5 -10.07 4.88 -3.95
CA ASN A 5 -11.09 4.02 -3.36
C ASN A 5 -11.05 2.67 -4.07
N TYR A 6 -10.87 1.61 -3.29
CA TYR A 6 -10.86 0.24 -3.77
C TYR A 6 -12.14 -0.48 -3.32
N GLU A 7 -12.63 -1.36 -4.19
CA GLU A 7 -13.74 -2.26 -3.90
C GLU A 7 -13.32 -3.69 -4.24
N TRP A 8 -13.46 -4.59 -3.26
CA TRP A 8 -13.22 -6.01 -3.45
C TRP A 8 -14.52 -6.74 -3.80
N ALA A 9 -14.39 -7.90 -4.44
CA ALA A 9 -15.54 -8.70 -4.90
C ALA A 9 -16.55 -9.08 -3.80
N ASN A 10 -16.10 -9.13 -2.54
CA ASN A 10 -16.96 -9.40 -1.37
C ASN A 10 -17.62 -8.13 -0.79
N GLY A 11 -17.53 -6.98 -1.47
CA GLY A 11 -18.10 -5.71 -1.03
C GLY A 11 -17.29 -4.96 0.03
N VAL A 12 -16.12 -5.47 0.42
CA VAL A 12 -15.20 -4.71 1.27
C VAL A 12 -14.70 -3.50 0.49
N ARG A 13 -14.61 -2.35 1.17
CA ARG A 13 -14.09 -1.11 0.61
C ARG A 13 -12.86 -0.65 1.37
N GLY A 14 -11.89 -0.13 0.63
CA GLY A 14 -10.64 0.38 1.16
C GLY A 14 -10.40 1.78 0.64
N PHE A 15 -9.99 2.66 1.54
CA PHE A 15 -9.73 4.06 1.25
C PHE A 15 -8.25 4.30 1.53
N MET A 16 -7.49 4.69 0.51
CA MET A 16 -6.09 5.03 0.69
C MET A 16 -5.88 6.49 0.34
N ALA A 17 -5.50 7.27 1.34
CA ALA A 17 -5.10 8.66 1.17
C ALA A 17 -3.63 8.81 1.58
N GLN A 18 -2.84 9.42 0.72
CA GLN A 18 -1.44 9.73 1.00
C GLN A 18 -1.14 11.20 0.73
N ARG A 19 -0.27 11.77 1.57
CA ARG A 19 0.15 13.17 1.47
C ARG A 19 1.66 13.29 1.69
N GLN A 20 2.31 14.01 0.78
CA GLN A 20 3.74 14.30 0.80
C GLN A 20 3.96 15.83 0.86
N ILE A 21 3.29 16.51 1.79
CA ILE A 21 3.34 17.97 1.94
C ILE A 21 3.79 18.29 3.37
N ALA A 22 4.90 19.03 3.50
CA ALA A 22 5.47 19.45 4.77
C ALA A 22 4.57 20.48 5.49
N GLY A 23 4.60 20.48 6.83
CA GLY A 23 3.84 21.41 7.66
C GLY A 23 2.36 21.06 7.87
N CYS A 24 1.87 19.94 7.32
CA CYS A 24 0.50 19.44 7.54
C CYS A 24 0.45 18.38 8.67
N HIS A 25 -0.76 18.10 9.18
CA HIS A 25 -1.00 17.08 10.21
C HIS A 25 -0.46 15.70 9.82
N SER A 26 0.59 15.23 10.49
CA SER A 26 1.23 13.94 10.20
C SER A 26 0.47 12.78 10.85
N GLU A 27 0.00 11.85 10.02
CA GLU A 27 -0.60 10.60 10.48
C GLU A 27 -0.22 9.47 9.51
N THR A 28 0.18 8.33 10.08
CA THR A 28 0.33 7.05 9.38
C THR A 28 -0.43 6.04 10.21
N LYS A 29 -1.70 5.82 9.86
CA LYS A 29 -2.58 4.88 10.53
C LYS A 29 -3.45 4.16 9.53
N ASP A 30 -3.70 2.90 9.82
CA ASP A 30 -4.69 2.10 9.10
C ASP A 30 -5.92 1.98 9.99
N TYR A 31 -7.09 2.31 9.46
CA TYR A 31 -8.36 2.15 10.16
C TYR A 31 -9.12 0.96 9.58
N ILE A 32 -9.56 0.06 10.46
CA ILE A 32 -10.32 -1.13 10.10
C ILE A 32 -11.70 -0.98 10.73
N THR A 33 -12.71 -0.70 9.91
CA THR A 33 -14.08 -0.53 10.39
C THR A 33 -14.88 -1.78 10.08
N GLY A 34 -15.56 -2.32 11.08
CA GLY A 34 -16.46 -3.46 10.94
C GLY A 34 -17.80 -3.23 11.63
N THR A 35 -18.72 -4.19 11.49
CA THR A 35 -20.07 -4.09 12.06
C THR A 35 -20.10 -4.14 13.59
N LYS A 36 -19.03 -4.62 14.22
CA LYS A 36 -18.93 -4.84 15.67
C LYS A 36 -17.96 -3.90 16.38
N GLY A 37 -17.35 -2.98 15.65
CA GLY A 37 -16.31 -2.14 16.18
C GLY A 37 -15.36 -1.59 15.13
N ILE A 38 -14.38 -0.86 15.62
CA ILE A 38 -13.33 -0.24 14.83
C ILE A 38 -11.98 -0.59 15.45
N GLY A 39 -11.01 -0.90 14.60
CA GLY A 39 -9.61 -1.06 14.96
C GLY A 39 -8.74 -0.04 14.25
N TRP A 40 -7.57 0.20 14.81
CA TRP A 40 -6.54 0.98 14.14
C TRP A 40 -5.15 0.43 14.44
N LEU A 41 -4.30 0.52 13.42
CA LEU A 41 -2.88 0.21 13.48
C LEU A 41 -2.08 1.52 13.52
N GLY A 42 -0.91 1.51 14.15
CA GLY A 42 -0.08 2.71 14.33
C GLY A 42 -0.40 3.50 15.60
N SER A 43 -1.04 2.85 16.59
CA SER A 43 -1.22 3.44 17.92
C SER A 43 0.04 3.29 18.79
N ARG A 44 0.03 3.89 19.99
CA ARG A 44 1.10 3.69 20.99
C ARG A 44 1.34 2.21 21.29
N ARG A 45 0.28 1.40 21.27
CA ARG A 45 0.31 -0.05 21.52
C ARG A 45 0.44 -0.88 20.24
N GLY A 46 0.67 -0.25 19.08
CA GLY A 46 0.70 -0.90 17.78
C GLY A 46 -0.70 -1.11 17.21
N ALA A 47 -1.45 -2.05 17.79
CA ALA A 47 -2.79 -2.40 17.34
C ALA A 47 -3.82 -2.28 18.48
N GLU A 48 -4.93 -1.61 18.20
CA GLU A 48 -6.03 -1.37 19.14
C GLU A 48 -7.38 -1.56 18.45
N PHE A 49 -8.35 -2.11 19.18
CA PHE A 49 -9.70 -2.40 18.70
C PHE A 49 -10.72 -2.07 19.79
N THR A 50 -11.83 -1.45 19.39
CA THR A 50 -12.93 -1.05 20.29
C THR A 50 -14.27 -1.38 19.66
N GLY A 51 -15.31 -1.62 20.47
CA GLY A 51 -16.65 -2.03 20.01
C GLY A 51 -17.31 -2.98 20.99
N GLU A 52 -17.91 -4.07 20.49
CA GLU A 52 -18.44 -5.15 21.36
C GLU A 52 -17.38 -5.72 22.31
N LYS A 53 -16.12 -5.74 21.85
CA LYS A 53 -14.96 -6.13 22.65
C LYS A 53 -13.85 -5.12 22.46
N THR A 54 -13.29 -4.66 23.57
CA THR A 54 -12.05 -3.89 23.56
C THR A 54 -10.87 -4.84 23.65
N TRP A 55 -9.91 -4.67 22.75
CA TRP A 55 -8.65 -5.41 22.75
C TRP A 55 -7.51 -4.50 22.29
N HIS A 56 -6.32 -4.74 22.82
CA HIS A 56 -5.10 -4.11 22.36
C HIS A 56 -3.95 -5.11 22.51
N TYR A 57 -2.83 -4.86 21.84
CA TYR A 57 -1.64 -5.69 22.02
C TYR A 57 -1.12 -5.62 23.45
N GLU A 58 -1.04 -6.78 24.12
CA GLU A 58 -0.61 -6.92 25.53
C GLU A 58 0.81 -7.47 25.67
N GLY A 59 1.54 -7.67 24.57
CA GLY A 59 2.93 -8.15 24.62
C GLY A 59 3.92 -7.06 25.07
N PRO A 60 5.22 -7.40 25.16
CA PRO A 60 6.24 -6.47 25.64
C PRO A 60 6.25 -5.16 24.83
N GLU A 61 6.31 -4.00 25.51
CA GLU A 61 6.34 -2.70 24.84
C GLU A 61 7.55 -2.58 23.91
N THR A 62 8.68 -3.21 24.27
CA THR A 62 9.90 -3.33 23.47
C THR A 62 9.73 -4.10 22.17
N GLU A 63 8.66 -4.87 22.02
CA GLU A 63 8.28 -5.60 20.81
C GLU A 63 7.16 -4.92 20.03
N SER A 64 6.58 -3.85 20.58
CA SER A 64 5.55 -3.06 19.89
C SER A 64 6.13 -2.20 18.76
N GLN A 65 5.27 -1.85 17.81
CA GLN A 65 5.63 -1.02 16.65
C GLN A 65 6.26 0.33 17.04
N MET A 66 5.86 0.93 18.17
CA MET A 66 6.28 2.28 18.57
C MET A 66 7.78 2.41 18.84
N PHE A 67 8.45 1.33 19.26
CA PHE A 67 9.89 1.37 19.60
C PHE A 67 10.79 0.94 18.43
N GLY A 68 10.29 0.97 17.19
CA GLY A 68 11.05 0.53 16.01
C GLY A 68 11.30 -0.98 15.97
N SER A 69 10.69 -1.74 16.88
CA SER A 69 10.88 -3.19 17.00
C SER A 69 10.29 -3.94 15.82
N MET A 70 9.35 -3.34 15.08
CA MET A 70 8.76 -3.95 13.88
C MET A 70 9.83 -4.40 12.87
N TYR A 71 10.84 -3.56 12.61
CA TYR A 71 11.94 -3.89 11.68
C TYR A 71 12.82 -5.00 12.21
N ARG A 72 13.10 -4.98 13.52
CA ARG A 72 13.86 -6.05 14.18
C ARG A 72 13.10 -7.37 14.11
N ASN A 73 11.80 -7.37 14.39
CA ASN A 73 10.96 -8.56 14.37
C ASN A 73 10.90 -9.16 12.96
N GLU A 74 10.79 -8.32 11.94
CA GLU A 74 10.83 -8.73 10.53
C GLU A 74 12.19 -9.38 10.20
N HIS A 75 13.30 -8.73 10.52
CA HIS A 75 14.64 -9.27 10.28
C HIS A 75 14.89 -10.58 11.06
N VAL A 76 14.50 -10.65 12.33
CA VAL A 76 14.64 -11.88 13.14
C VAL A 76 13.83 -13.01 12.52
N THR A 77 12.59 -12.73 12.09
CA THR A 77 11.70 -13.71 11.48
C THR A 77 12.26 -14.22 10.15
N PHE A 78 12.70 -13.31 9.28
CA PHE A 78 13.35 -13.64 8.01
C PHE A 78 14.62 -14.47 8.20
N LEU A 79 15.55 -14.02 9.04
CA LEU A 79 16.82 -14.73 9.28
C LEU A 79 16.59 -16.11 9.93
N ARG A 80 15.63 -16.23 10.84
CA ARG A 80 15.24 -17.52 11.42
C ARG A 80 14.67 -18.46 10.35
N SER A 81 13.81 -17.95 9.47
CA SER A 81 13.23 -18.74 8.37
C SER A 81 14.31 -19.39 7.49
N ILE A 82 15.40 -18.66 7.22
CA ILE A 82 16.56 -19.16 6.48
C ILE A 82 17.31 -20.21 7.29
N ARG A 83 17.66 -19.90 8.55
CA ARG A 83 18.46 -20.79 9.41
C ARG A 83 17.76 -22.10 9.75
N ASP A 84 16.45 -22.06 9.92
CA ASP A 84 15.62 -23.22 10.25
C ASP A 84 15.24 -24.03 9.00
N GLY A 85 15.65 -23.61 7.79
CA GLY A 85 15.31 -24.28 6.54
C GLY A 85 13.82 -24.20 6.19
N LYS A 86 13.10 -23.21 6.72
CA LYS A 86 11.66 -22.97 6.53
C LYS A 86 11.45 -21.57 5.96
N PRO A 87 11.87 -21.31 4.70
CA PRO A 87 11.82 -19.97 4.13
C PRO A 87 10.40 -19.45 4.09
N ILE A 88 10.24 -18.17 4.44
CA ILE A 88 8.98 -17.44 4.26
C ILE A 88 8.90 -16.98 2.81
N ASN A 89 7.74 -17.16 2.18
CA ASN A 89 7.49 -16.77 0.81
C ASN A 89 6.21 -15.95 0.70
N ASP A 90 6.36 -14.64 0.71
CA ASP A 90 5.26 -13.68 0.55
C ASP A 90 5.19 -13.11 -0.89
N SER A 91 5.83 -13.76 -1.86
CA SER A 91 5.95 -13.24 -3.24
C SER A 91 4.61 -12.90 -3.88
N GLU A 92 3.62 -13.78 -3.76
CA GLU A 92 2.28 -13.53 -4.31
C GLU A 92 1.63 -12.30 -3.66
N HIS A 93 1.71 -12.19 -2.33
CA HIS A 93 1.19 -11.03 -1.61
C HIS A 93 1.90 -9.74 -2.02
N MET A 94 3.22 -9.77 -2.16
CA MET A 94 4.03 -8.63 -2.60
C MET A 94 3.70 -8.19 -4.03
N CYS A 95 3.59 -9.13 -4.96
CA CYS A 95 3.22 -8.84 -6.34
C CYS A 95 1.83 -8.21 -6.41
N ASN A 96 0.86 -8.79 -5.69
CA ASN A 96 -0.51 -8.29 -5.67
C ASN A 96 -0.62 -6.89 -5.06
N THR A 97 0.01 -6.65 -3.91
CA THR A 97 -0.01 -5.32 -3.26
C THR A 97 0.71 -4.26 -4.10
N THR A 98 1.78 -4.64 -4.80
CA THR A 98 2.44 -3.76 -5.77
C THR A 98 1.52 -3.39 -6.92
N LEU A 99 0.79 -4.36 -7.48
CA LEU A 99 -0.20 -4.09 -8.53
C LEU A 99 -1.33 -3.18 -8.02
N VAL A 100 -1.82 -3.37 -6.78
CA VAL A 100 -2.81 -2.45 -6.17
C VAL A 100 -2.28 -1.02 -6.16
N ALA A 101 -1.03 -0.80 -5.75
CA ALA A 101 -0.43 0.54 -5.73
C ALA A 101 -0.31 1.14 -7.15
N ILE A 102 0.10 0.35 -8.13
CA ILE A 102 0.17 0.77 -9.55
C ILE A 102 -1.23 1.11 -10.07
N MET A 103 -2.22 0.24 -9.83
CA MET A 103 -3.62 0.43 -10.22
C MET A 103 -4.19 1.71 -9.61
N GLY A 104 -3.93 1.98 -8.33
CA GLY A 104 -4.32 3.23 -7.68
C GLY A 104 -3.72 4.46 -8.35
N ARG A 105 -2.43 4.43 -8.71
CA ARG A 105 -1.79 5.50 -9.48
C ARG A 105 -2.45 5.69 -10.85
N MET A 106 -2.72 4.61 -11.57
CA MET A 106 -3.39 4.64 -12.87
C MET A 106 -4.78 5.28 -12.77
N ALA A 107 -5.58 4.86 -11.79
CA ALA A 107 -6.91 5.43 -11.54
C ALA A 107 -6.82 6.93 -11.18
N ALA A 108 -5.92 7.29 -10.25
CA ALA A 108 -5.74 8.68 -9.82
C ALA A 108 -5.32 9.60 -10.96
N TYR A 109 -4.40 9.17 -11.83
CA TYR A 109 -3.83 10.00 -12.90
C TYR A 109 -4.72 10.10 -14.13
N THR A 110 -5.55 9.10 -14.39
CA THR A 110 -6.52 9.12 -15.49
C THR A 110 -7.87 9.69 -15.07
N GLY A 111 -8.20 9.62 -13.77
CA GLY A 111 -9.53 9.90 -13.25
C GLY A 111 -10.57 8.85 -13.65
N GLN A 112 -10.15 7.67 -14.08
CA GLN A 112 -11.01 6.57 -14.52
C GLN A 112 -11.13 5.50 -13.44
N GLU A 113 -12.25 4.77 -13.46
CA GLU A 113 -12.34 3.49 -12.76
C GLU A 113 -11.46 2.46 -13.49
N ILE A 114 -10.51 1.88 -12.76
CA ILE A 114 -9.58 0.87 -13.28
C ILE A 114 -9.83 -0.44 -12.54
N THR A 115 -10.19 -1.46 -13.29
CA THR A 115 -10.35 -2.82 -12.77
C THR A 115 -9.01 -3.52 -12.63
N TRP A 116 -8.97 -4.56 -11.80
CA TRP A 116 -7.79 -5.43 -11.66
C TRP A 116 -7.30 -5.98 -13.01
N GLU A 117 -8.23 -6.49 -13.82
CA GLU A 117 -7.91 -7.05 -15.14
C GLU A 117 -7.35 -6.01 -16.10
N GLN A 118 -7.89 -4.78 -16.08
CA GLN A 118 -7.31 -3.69 -16.88
C GLN A 118 -5.88 -3.39 -16.43
N ALA A 119 -5.63 -3.24 -15.12
CA ALA A 119 -4.30 -2.96 -14.61
C ALA A 119 -3.29 -4.07 -14.95
N MET A 120 -3.70 -5.34 -14.86
CA MET A 120 -2.87 -6.50 -15.18
C MET A 120 -2.51 -6.58 -16.67
N HIS A 121 -3.38 -6.08 -17.54
CA HIS A 121 -3.22 -6.08 -18.99
C HIS A 121 -2.88 -4.70 -19.58
N SER A 122 -2.45 -3.73 -18.77
CA SER A 122 -2.12 -2.38 -19.24
C SER A 122 -0.98 -2.41 -20.27
N HIS A 123 -1.09 -1.56 -21.29
CA HIS A 123 -0.03 -1.34 -22.28
C HIS A 123 0.80 -0.09 -22.00
N GLU A 124 0.68 0.52 -20.80
CA GLU A 124 1.48 1.68 -20.40
C GLU A 124 2.98 1.34 -20.48
N ARG A 125 3.72 2.13 -21.26
CA ARG A 125 5.18 2.04 -21.37
C ARG A 125 5.81 3.29 -20.77
N LEU A 126 6.38 3.13 -19.57
CA LEU A 126 7.12 4.18 -18.89
C LEU A 126 8.58 4.28 -19.33
N VAL A 127 9.09 3.21 -19.94
CA VAL A 127 10.46 3.14 -20.47
C VAL A 127 10.38 3.21 -22.00
N PRO A 128 11.25 4.01 -22.64
CA PRO A 128 11.33 4.07 -24.09
C PRO A 128 11.57 2.70 -24.72
N GLU A 129 11.14 2.53 -25.97
CA GLU A 129 11.35 1.27 -26.69
C GLU A 129 12.81 0.98 -27.00
N LYS A 130 13.60 2.02 -27.27
CA LYS A 130 15.03 1.91 -27.47
C LYS A 130 15.73 2.75 -26.42
N LEU A 131 16.54 2.09 -25.60
CA LEU A 131 17.41 2.72 -24.62
C LEU A 131 18.82 2.80 -25.20
N ASP A 132 19.29 4.01 -25.53
CA ASP A 132 20.64 4.27 -26.03
C ASP A 132 21.26 5.45 -25.29
N TRP A 133 22.59 5.44 -25.12
CA TRP A 133 23.31 6.50 -24.40
C TRP A 133 23.18 7.89 -25.04
N ASN A 134 22.94 7.96 -26.35
CA ASN A 134 22.81 9.19 -27.11
C ASN A 134 21.34 9.52 -27.43
N MET A 135 20.37 8.79 -26.87
CA MET A 135 18.97 9.04 -27.16
C MET A 135 18.50 10.38 -26.56
N ALA A 136 17.61 11.05 -27.28
CA ALA A 136 16.77 12.07 -26.67
C ALA A 136 15.67 11.38 -25.85
N LEU A 137 15.47 11.83 -24.61
CA LEU A 137 14.35 11.38 -23.77
C LEU A 137 13.38 12.54 -23.58
N ASP A 138 12.27 12.49 -24.30
CA ASP A 138 11.21 13.48 -24.15
C ASP A 138 10.56 13.34 -22.77
N VAL A 139 10.35 14.47 -22.09
CA VAL A 139 9.62 14.51 -20.83
C VAL A 139 8.12 14.37 -21.16
N PRO A 140 7.45 13.28 -20.74
CA PRO A 140 6.03 13.15 -21.00
C PRO A 140 5.24 14.25 -20.27
N PRO A 141 4.11 14.71 -20.84
CA PRO A 141 3.27 15.67 -20.16
C PRO A 141 2.78 15.10 -18.83
N LEU A 142 2.59 15.97 -17.84
CA LEU A 142 2.03 15.57 -16.56
C LEU A 142 0.62 15.01 -16.77
N ALA A 143 0.32 13.88 -16.13
CA ALA A 143 -0.99 13.29 -16.20
C ALA A 143 -2.03 14.22 -15.55
N MET A 144 -3.16 14.40 -16.23
CA MET A 144 -4.27 15.23 -15.77
C MET A 144 -5.53 14.37 -15.67
N PRO A 145 -6.11 14.19 -14.48
CA PRO A 145 -7.32 13.40 -14.30
C PRO A 145 -8.47 13.91 -15.18
N GLY A 146 -9.21 13.00 -15.82
CA GLY A 146 -10.26 13.30 -16.78
C GLY A 146 -9.78 13.55 -18.22
N ILE A 147 -8.51 13.93 -18.40
CA ILE A 147 -7.90 14.20 -19.71
C ILE A 147 -7.03 13.01 -20.12
N THR A 148 -6.08 12.61 -19.28
CA THR A 148 -5.19 11.47 -19.52
C THR A 148 -6.01 10.18 -19.60
N LYS A 149 -5.76 9.38 -20.63
CA LYS A 149 -6.48 8.12 -20.85
C LYS A 149 -5.65 6.94 -20.35
N PHE A 150 -6.34 5.95 -19.81
CA PHE A 150 -5.77 4.63 -19.54
C PHE A 150 -5.41 3.94 -20.87
N VAL A 151 -4.30 3.20 -20.88
CA VAL A 151 -3.76 2.48 -22.04
C VAL A 151 -3.27 1.10 -21.67
#